data_AF-A0A2R5LAL0-F1
#
_entry.id   AF-A0A2R5LAL0-F1
#
_cell.length_a   1.000
_cell.length_b   1.000
_cell.length_c   1.000
_cell.angle_alpha   90.00
_cell.angle_beta   90.00
_cell.angle_gamma   90.00
#
_symmetry.space_group_name_H-M   'P 1'
#
loop_
_entity.id
_entity.type
_entity.pdbx_description
1 polymer ?
#
loop_
_entity_poly.entity_id
_entity_poly.type
_entity_poly.pdbx_seq_one_letter_code
_entity_poly.pdbx_strand_id
1 'polypeptide(L)'
;DAVDVAGALTDMGKYLFREDRLPTYDLAVVITKLDMCRRHTSGGRCNRGTAGFAYVGGACVVNKRLEKVNSVAIIEDSGGFSGIIVAAHEVGHLLGCVHDGSPPPSYLGGPGATNCPWEDGFIMSDLRHTERGFRWSSCSVRQFRHFLLGETATCLYNYPHENQLLARVLPGTMMSLDEQCRRDRGTTSCFKDSRVCAQLFCYDSSSGYCVSYRPAAEGSPCGDGQTCKNGRCIAEIENIIPDYTHVTASFATETRRRSDTVKEVTFSPMATTSRPSSKECTDSTDLIAGRMSCSDFLRQFGNRYCSHEYI
;
A
#
# COMPACT_ATOMS: atom_id res chain seq x y z
N ASP A 1 21.60 18.51 16.04
CA ASP A 1 20.53 18.30 17.02
C ASP A 1 19.50 17.35 16.45
N ALA A 2 18.94 16.46 17.26
CA ALA A 2 17.93 15.49 16.85
C ALA A 2 16.75 15.54 17.83
N VAL A 3 15.54 15.31 17.32
CA VAL A 3 14.29 15.39 18.11
C VAL A 3 14.09 14.08 18.88
N ASP A 4 13.81 14.17 20.18
CA ASP A 4 13.34 13.00 20.95
C ASP A 4 11.92 12.65 20.52
N VAL A 5 11.79 11.67 19.63
CA VAL A 5 10.54 11.39 18.93
C VAL A 5 9.44 10.88 19.86
N ALA A 6 9.79 10.14 20.91
CA ALA A 6 8.81 9.63 21.87
C ALA A 6 8.20 10.76 22.72
N GLY A 7 9.05 11.72 23.13
CA GLY A 7 8.61 12.95 23.80
C GLY A 7 7.76 13.81 22.87
N ALA A 8 8.25 14.09 21.66
CA ALA A 8 7.55 14.90 20.67
C ALA A 8 6.16 14.32 20.31
N LEU A 9 6.05 13.01 20.11
CA LEU A 9 4.76 12.34 19.85
C LEU A 9 3.79 12.49 21.02
N THR A 10 4.30 12.39 22.25
CA THR A 10 3.50 12.56 23.47
C THR A 10 2.98 13.99 23.60
N ASP A 11 3.84 14.98 23.34
CA ASP A 11 3.47 16.40 23.43
C ASP A 11 2.50 16.80 22.32
N MET A 12 2.70 16.28 21.09
CA MET A 12 1.74 16.42 19.99
C MET A 12 0.36 15.89 20.37
N GLY A 13 0.28 14.69 20.98
CA GLY A 13 -0.98 14.11 21.41
C GLY A 13 -1.69 14.93 22.50
N LYS A 14 -0.95 15.59 23.39
CA LYS A 14 -1.54 16.51 24.39
C LYS A 14 -1.98 17.83 23.78
N TYR A 15 -1.20 18.36 22.85
CA TYR A 15 -1.56 19.58 22.12
C TYR A 15 -2.87 19.40 21.35
N LEU A 16 -3.00 18.32 20.57
CA LEU A 16 -4.21 18.04 19.79
C LEU A 16 -5.43 17.72 20.66
N PHE A 17 -5.24 17.17 21.86
CA PHE A 17 -6.31 17.00 22.83
C PHE A 17 -6.87 18.36 23.30
N ARG A 18 -6.02 19.37 23.49
CA ARG A 18 -6.43 20.70 23.99
C ARG A 18 -7.07 21.58 22.92
N GLU A 19 -6.64 21.44 21.67
CA GLU A 19 -7.17 22.23 20.55
C GLU A 19 -8.58 21.81 20.11
N ASP A 20 -9.13 20.71 20.64
CA ASP A 20 -10.46 20.14 20.31
C ASP A 20 -10.69 19.93 18.80
N ARG A 21 -9.60 19.83 18.01
CA ARG A 21 -9.66 19.59 16.55
C ARG A 21 -9.94 18.13 16.20
N LEU A 22 -9.88 17.25 17.19
CA LEU A 22 -10.25 15.85 17.07
C LEU A 22 -11.51 15.61 17.91
N PRO A 23 -12.57 14.99 17.33
CA PRO A 23 -12.51 14.11 16.17
C PRO A 23 -13.19 14.72 14.92
N THR A 24 -12.77 15.90 14.45
CA THR A 24 -13.11 16.31 13.07
C THR A 24 -12.35 15.44 12.06
N TYR A 25 -11.17 14.97 12.46
CA TYR A 25 -10.32 14.04 11.74
C TYR A 25 -10.06 12.82 12.63
N ASP A 26 -9.74 11.68 12.02
CA ASP A 26 -9.52 10.44 12.78
C ASP A 26 -8.07 10.28 13.22
N LEU A 27 -7.14 10.73 12.38
CA LEU A 27 -5.70 10.61 12.56
C LEU A 27 -5.01 11.95 12.27
N ALA A 28 -3.90 12.20 12.96
CA ALA A 28 -3.01 13.32 12.67
C ALA A 28 -1.58 12.82 12.41
N VAL A 29 -1.03 13.15 11.25
CA VAL A 29 0.35 12.84 10.88
C VAL A 29 1.12 14.15 10.73
N VAL A 30 2.18 14.32 11.52
CA VAL A 30 3.09 15.46 11.42
C VAL A 30 4.32 15.07 10.60
N ILE A 31 4.70 15.95 9.69
CA ILE A 31 5.90 15.81 8.86
C ILE A 31 6.94 16.79 9.36
N THR A 32 8.15 16.32 9.63
CA THR A 32 9.27 17.14 10.09
C THR A 32 10.51 16.92 9.22
N LYS A 33 11.33 17.97 9.08
CA LYS A 33 12.66 17.89 8.45
C LYS A 33 13.77 17.59 9.46
N LEU A 34 13.43 17.56 10.75
CA LEU A 34 14.40 17.35 11.81
C LEU A 34 14.72 15.87 11.95
N ASP A 35 16.02 15.54 12.00
CA ASP A 35 16.55 14.21 12.33
C ASP A 35 15.90 13.74 13.64
N MET A 36 15.21 12.60 13.59
CA MET A 36 14.56 12.05 14.76
C MET A 36 15.44 11.03 15.46
N CYS A 37 15.30 10.94 16.77
CA CYS A 37 15.93 9.88 17.51
C CYS A 37 15.11 9.37 18.67
N ARG A 38 15.36 8.10 18.98
CA ARG A 38 14.87 7.47 20.20
C ARG A 38 15.98 7.51 21.25
N ARG A 39 15.75 8.26 22.33
CA ARG A 39 16.68 8.30 23.47
C ARG A 39 16.55 7.00 24.26
N HIS A 40 17.68 6.31 24.50
CA HIS A 40 17.70 5.23 25.47
C HIS A 40 17.61 5.78 26.90
N THR A 41 16.83 5.13 27.76
CA THR A 41 16.65 5.49 29.17
C THR A 41 17.94 5.40 29.98
N SER A 42 18.92 4.62 29.54
CA SER A 42 20.25 4.50 30.16
C SER A 42 21.32 5.21 29.33
N GLY A 43 21.66 6.45 29.69
CA GLY A 43 22.89 7.11 29.24
C GLY A 43 22.79 8.10 28.06
N GLY A 44 21.58 8.52 27.65
CA GLY A 44 21.41 9.67 26.76
C GLY A 44 21.89 9.48 25.31
N ARG A 45 22.29 8.26 24.91
CA ARG A 45 22.60 7.96 23.50
C ARG A 45 21.30 7.96 22.70
N CYS A 46 21.30 8.80 21.67
CA CYS A 46 20.21 9.10 20.76
C CYS A 46 20.38 8.21 19.52
N ASN A 47 19.49 7.21 19.35
CA ASN A 47 19.51 6.33 18.18
C ASN A 47 18.80 7.02 17.02
N ARG A 48 19.58 7.44 16.01
CA ARG A 48 19.14 8.20 14.83
C ARG A 48 18.68 7.31 13.65
N GLY A 49 18.34 6.05 13.93
CA GLY A 49 17.76 5.14 12.93
C GLY A 49 16.25 5.28 12.76
N THR A 50 15.60 6.21 13.46
CA THR A 50 14.13 6.31 13.52
C THR A 50 13.62 7.36 12.54
N ALA A 51 12.96 6.94 11.47
CA ALA A 51 12.39 7.84 10.46
C ALA A 51 10.93 8.24 10.75
N GLY A 52 10.26 7.51 11.65
CA GLY A 52 8.86 7.70 11.99
C GLY A 52 8.54 7.14 13.37
N PHE A 53 7.43 7.58 13.96
CA PHE A 53 6.94 7.02 15.22
C PHE A 53 5.43 7.20 15.37
N ALA A 54 4.75 6.14 15.80
CA ALA A 54 3.32 6.11 16.07
C ALA A 54 2.98 5.12 17.20
N TYR A 55 1.76 5.23 17.73
CA TYR A 55 1.22 4.25 18.68
C TYR A 55 0.53 3.10 17.95
N VAL A 56 0.88 1.86 18.28
CA VAL A 56 0.19 0.69 17.73
C VAL A 56 -1.26 0.66 18.22
N GLY A 57 -2.22 0.64 17.29
CA GLY A 57 -3.65 0.71 17.59
C GLY A 57 -4.10 2.06 18.16
N GLY A 58 -3.38 3.14 17.84
CA GLY A 58 -3.66 4.48 18.34
C GLY A 58 -4.88 5.17 17.71
N ALA A 59 -5.37 4.69 16.57
CA ALA A 59 -6.54 5.28 15.90
C ALA A 59 -7.77 5.28 16.82
N CYS A 60 -8.53 6.38 16.82
CA CYS A 60 -9.71 6.60 17.66
C CYS A 60 -9.48 6.55 19.19
N VAL A 61 -8.23 6.42 19.67
CA VAL A 61 -7.96 6.33 21.11
C VAL A 61 -7.73 7.71 21.72
N VAL A 62 -8.66 8.10 22.61
CA VAL A 62 -8.59 9.34 23.40
C VAL A 62 -8.51 9.01 24.89
N ASN A 63 -7.45 9.44 25.56
CA ASN A 63 -7.28 9.27 27.00
C ASN A 63 -7.59 10.57 27.74
N LYS A 64 -8.82 10.67 28.27
CA LYS A 64 -9.29 11.85 29.02
C LYS A 64 -8.52 12.07 30.33
N ARG A 65 -8.07 11.00 30.99
CA ARG A 65 -7.31 11.10 32.25
C ARG A 65 -5.92 11.69 32.05
N LEU A 66 -5.28 11.34 30.93
CA LEU A 66 -3.95 11.84 30.57
C LEU A 66 -4.00 13.08 29.66
N GLU A 67 -5.21 13.58 29.37
CA GLU A 67 -5.45 14.70 28.44
C GLU A 67 -4.67 14.55 27.13
N LYS A 68 -4.79 13.37 26.50
CA LYS A 68 -3.96 12.99 25.35
C LYS A 68 -4.70 12.14 24.34
N VAL A 69 -4.52 12.43 23.05
CA VAL A 69 -4.89 11.54 21.94
C VAL A 69 -3.72 10.64 21.54
N ASN A 70 -4.00 9.40 21.13
CA ASN A 70 -2.98 8.47 20.61
C ASN A 70 -3.06 8.29 19.09
N SER A 71 -4.02 8.93 18.41
CA SER A 71 -4.21 8.87 16.95
C SER A 71 -3.22 9.76 16.18
N VAL A 72 -1.98 9.80 16.67
CA VAL A 72 -0.91 10.69 16.19
C VAL A 72 0.28 9.90 15.68
N ALA A 73 0.88 10.38 14.60
CA ALA A 73 2.15 9.90 14.06
C ALA A 73 3.06 11.07 13.71
N ILE A 74 4.38 10.87 13.80
CA ILE A 74 5.39 11.81 13.32
C ILE A 74 6.27 11.09 12.33
N ILE A 75 6.57 11.74 11.20
CA ILE A 75 7.47 11.23 10.17
C ILE A 75 8.51 12.25 9.74
N GLU A 76 9.70 11.77 9.42
CA GLU A 76 10.77 12.55 8.82
C GLU A 76 10.62 12.56 7.30
N ASP A 77 10.58 13.76 6.72
CA ASP A 77 10.70 13.99 5.28
C ASP A 77 11.46 15.29 5.04
N SER A 78 12.58 15.20 4.32
CA SER A 78 13.40 16.35 3.95
C SER A 78 12.73 17.27 2.90
N GLY A 79 11.59 16.83 2.35
CA GLY A 79 10.94 17.37 1.16
C GLY A 79 11.36 16.66 -0.12
N GLY A 80 12.11 15.55 -0.02
CA GLY A 80 12.52 14.68 -1.12
C GLY A 80 11.60 13.48 -1.37
N PHE A 81 10.46 13.41 -0.66
CA PHE A 81 9.49 12.30 -0.68
C PHE A 81 9.96 11.01 0.01
N SER A 82 11.07 11.07 0.75
CA SER A 82 11.59 9.95 1.56
C SER A 82 10.63 9.55 2.69
N GLY A 83 9.74 10.45 3.11
CA GLY A 83 8.74 10.21 4.15
C GLY A 83 7.50 9.44 3.70
N ILE A 84 7.23 9.25 2.40
CA ILE A 84 5.95 8.68 1.93
C ILE A 84 5.71 7.25 2.47
N ILE A 85 6.68 6.35 2.28
CA ILE A 85 6.56 4.97 2.76
C ILE A 85 6.61 4.90 4.28
N VAL A 86 7.32 5.83 4.92
CA VAL A 86 7.36 5.95 6.38
C VAL A 86 5.98 6.36 6.91
N ALA A 87 5.31 7.34 6.29
CA ALA A 87 3.96 7.72 6.63
C ALA A 87 2.98 6.55 6.50
N ALA A 88 3.09 5.75 5.43
CA ALA A 88 2.31 4.52 5.31
C ALA A 88 2.59 3.57 6.48
N HIS A 89 3.87 3.32 6.80
CA HIS A 89 4.28 2.49 7.93
C HIS A 89 3.68 2.95 9.27
N GLU A 90 3.80 4.24 9.60
CA GLU A 90 3.28 4.79 10.86
C GLU A 90 1.75 4.77 10.92
N VAL A 91 1.07 5.02 9.80
CA VAL A 91 -0.39 4.82 9.73
C VAL A 91 -0.74 3.34 9.91
N GLY A 92 0.07 2.43 9.39
CA GLY A 92 -0.05 1.00 9.64
C GLY A 92 -0.04 0.66 11.14
N HIS A 93 0.87 1.27 11.90
CA HIS A 93 0.87 1.18 13.35
C HIS A 93 -0.42 1.71 13.98
N LEU A 94 -0.88 2.91 13.61
CA LEU A 94 -2.13 3.48 14.12
C LEU A 94 -3.33 2.55 13.90
N LEU A 95 -3.34 1.81 12.79
CA LEU A 95 -4.35 0.80 12.42
C LEU A 95 -4.07 -0.60 12.99
N GLY A 96 -3.20 -0.71 14.00
CA GLY A 96 -3.02 -1.90 14.82
C GLY A 96 -1.96 -2.90 14.33
N CYS A 97 -1.19 -2.58 13.29
CA CYS A 97 -0.09 -3.45 12.88
C CYS A 97 1.12 -3.32 13.81
N VAL A 98 1.69 -4.44 14.22
CA VAL A 98 3.10 -4.49 14.66
C VAL A 98 4.02 -4.70 13.47
N HIS A 99 5.33 -4.52 13.70
CA HIS A 99 6.35 -4.91 12.73
C HIS A 99 6.22 -6.38 12.33
N ASP A 100 6.58 -6.69 11.08
CA ASP A 100 6.72 -8.08 10.64
C ASP A 100 7.74 -8.81 11.54
N GLY A 101 7.41 -10.04 11.95
CA GLY A 101 8.18 -10.85 12.89
C GLY A 101 7.82 -10.63 14.37
N SER A 102 7.00 -9.62 14.69
CA SER A 102 6.67 -9.30 16.09
C SER A 102 5.41 -10.03 16.60
N PRO A 103 5.35 -10.38 17.90
CA PRO A 103 4.12 -10.88 18.53
C PRO A 103 3.05 -9.79 18.65
N PRO A 104 1.77 -10.15 18.85
CA PRO A 104 0.71 -9.17 19.09
C PRO A 104 0.95 -8.38 20.38
N PRO A 105 0.52 -7.10 20.47
CA PRO A 105 0.58 -6.35 21.72
C PRO A 105 -0.40 -6.93 22.74
N SER A 106 0.00 -7.08 24.00
CA SER A 106 -0.86 -7.66 25.04
C SER A 106 -2.17 -6.89 25.28
N TYR A 107 -2.16 -5.57 25.10
CA TYR A 107 -3.31 -4.69 25.31
C TYR A 107 -4.29 -4.65 24.12
N LEU A 108 -3.81 -4.97 22.92
CA LEU A 108 -4.63 -4.95 21.70
C LEU A 108 -5.07 -6.37 21.29
N GLY A 109 -4.25 -7.37 21.58
CA GLY A 109 -4.44 -8.74 21.13
C GLY A 109 -4.19 -8.89 19.62
N GLY A 110 -4.92 -9.81 19.00
CA GLY A 110 -4.89 -10.04 17.56
C GLY A 110 -3.84 -11.06 17.09
N PRO A 111 -3.68 -11.20 15.76
CA PRO A 111 -2.88 -12.26 15.17
C PRO A 111 -1.36 -12.00 15.21
N GLY A 112 -0.93 -10.76 15.49
CA GLY A 112 0.48 -10.34 15.40
C GLY A 112 1.06 -10.56 14.00
N ALA A 113 2.39 -10.68 13.93
CA ALA A 113 3.12 -10.88 12.67
C ALA A 113 4.30 -11.86 12.76
N THR A 114 4.33 -12.75 13.77
CA THR A 114 5.41 -13.74 13.93
C THR A 114 5.61 -14.65 12.72
N ASN A 115 4.57 -14.84 11.90
CA ASN A 115 4.60 -15.69 10.69
C ASN A 115 5.03 -14.94 9.42
N CYS A 116 5.31 -13.64 9.50
CA CYS A 116 5.84 -12.84 8.40
C CYS A 116 7.25 -12.38 8.79
N PRO A 117 8.32 -12.98 8.25
CA PRO A 117 9.69 -12.60 8.57
C PRO A 117 9.96 -11.12 8.30
N TRP A 118 10.76 -10.48 9.15
CA TRP A 118 11.19 -9.09 8.96
C TRP A 118 11.97 -8.91 7.65
N GLU A 119 12.73 -9.93 7.26
CA GLU A 119 13.60 -9.96 6.09
C GLU A 119 12.82 -10.01 4.76
N ASP A 120 11.52 -10.33 4.80
CA ASP A 120 10.69 -10.30 3.59
C ASP A 120 10.50 -8.88 3.03
N GLY A 121 10.75 -7.85 3.83
CA GLY A 121 10.90 -6.47 3.36
C GLY A 121 9.60 -5.78 2.93
N PHE A 122 8.45 -6.16 3.52
CA PHE A 122 7.18 -5.46 3.33
C PHE A 122 7.14 -4.12 4.09
N ILE A 123 6.08 -3.32 3.93
CA ILE A 123 5.99 -1.97 4.52
C ILE A 123 6.29 -1.96 6.02
N MET A 124 5.85 -2.98 6.79
CA MET A 124 6.08 -3.08 8.24
C MET A 124 7.49 -3.59 8.63
N SER A 125 8.43 -3.65 7.69
CA SER A 125 9.86 -3.88 7.87
C SER A 125 10.67 -2.67 7.41
N ASP A 126 11.86 -2.42 7.95
CA ASP A 126 12.79 -1.42 7.41
C ASP A 126 13.64 -1.90 6.23
N LEU A 127 13.62 -3.21 5.93
CA LEU A 127 14.39 -3.83 4.83
C LEU A 127 13.63 -3.76 3.48
N ARG A 128 13.13 -2.58 3.14
CA ARG A 128 12.26 -2.32 1.97
C ARG A 128 13.07 -2.12 0.69
N HIS A 129 13.90 -3.10 0.33
CA HIS A 129 14.85 -2.98 -0.79
C HIS A 129 14.32 -3.51 -2.13
N THR A 130 13.08 -4.00 -2.16
CA THR A 130 12.45 -4.62 -3.34
C THR A 130 11.04 -4.07 -3.54
N GLU A 131 10.32 -4.52 -4.58
CA GLU A 131 8.93 -4.15 -4.80
C GLU A 131 7.98 -4.54 -3.64
N ARG A 132 8.41 -5.47 -2.78
CA ARG A 132 7.65 -5.83 -1.56
C ARG A 132 7.53 -4.65 -0.60
N GLY A 133 8.50 -3.72 -0.61
CA GLY A 133 8.49 -2.51 0.20
C GLY A 133 7.32 -1.56 -0.09
N PHE A 134 6.57 -1.82 -1.16
CA PHE A 134 5.36 -1.09 -1.57
C PHE A 134 4.07 -1.85 -1.26
N ARG A 135 4.17 -2.97 -0.53
CA ARG A 135 3.05 -3.86 -0.23
C ARG A 135 2.96 -4.16 1.26
N TRP A 136 1.75 -4.45 1.69
CA TRP A 136 1.47 -4.99 3.01
C TRP A 136 1.72 -6.50 3.03
N SER A 137 2.30 -7.01 4.11
CA SER A 137 2.43 -8.45 4.30
C SER A 137 1.05 -9.08 4.56
N SER A 138 0.95 -10.41 4.41
CA SER A 138 -0.28 -11.11 4.79
C SER A 138 -0.63 -10.94 6.28
N CYS A 139 0.38 -10.73 7.13
CA CYS A 139 0.19 -10.47 8.56
C CYS A 139 -0.37 -9.07 8.78
N SER A 140 0.17 -8.04 8.12
CA SER A 140 -0.37 -6.67 8.20
C SER A 140 -1.85 -6.65 7.81
N VAL A 141 -2.20 -7.29 6.69
CA VAL A 141 -3.61 -7.36 6.23
C VAL A 141 -4.52 -8.06 7.26
N ARG A 142 -4.06 -9.13 7.90
CA ARG A 142 -4.82 -9.79 8.99
C ARG A 142 -4.98 -8.90 10.22
N GLN A 143 -3.95 -8.16 10.59
CA GLN A 143 -3.97 -7.22 11.71
C GLN A 143 -4.91 -6.04 11.44
N PHE A 144 -4.90 -5.47 10.23
CA PHE A 144 -5.87 -4.44 9.84
C PHE A 144 -7.31 -4.93 9.97
N ARG A 145 -7.60 -6.13 9.48
CA ARG A 145 -8.93 -6.74 9.65
C ARG A 145 -9.30 -6.92 11.12
N HIS A 146 -8.36 -7.36 11.96
CA HIS A 146 -8.60 -7.50 13.39
C HIS A 146 -8.93 -6.15 14.04
N PHE A 147 -8.16 -5.10 13.74
CA PHE A 147 -8.36 -3.77 14.29
C PHE A 147 -9.68 -3.14 13.83
N LEU A 148 -9.97 -3.18 12.51
CA LEU A 148 -11.18 -2.64 11.89
C LEU A 148 -12.45 -3.46 12.18
N LEU A 149 -12.35 -4.60 12.86
CA LEU A 149 -13.52 -5.33 13.38
C LEU A 149 -13.66 -5.14 14.90
N GLY A 150 -12.70 -4.47 15.53
CA GLY A 150 -12.73 -4.14 16.96
C GLY A 150 -13.55 -2.89 17.27
N GLU A 151 -13.95 -2.76 18.53
CA GLU A 151 -14.72 -1.62 19.03
C GLU A 151 -13.93 -0.30 19.01
N THR A 152 -12.60 -0.38 19.07
CA THR A 152 -11.72 0.79 19.06
C THR A 152 -11.81 1.56 17.74
N ALA A 153 -12.04 0.90 16.60
CA ALA A 153 -11.95 1.54 15.28
C ALA A 153 -13.23 2.32 14.85
N THR A 154 -14.16 2.55 15.77
CA THR A 154 -15.49 3.11 15.46
C THR A 154 -15.49 4.49 14.82
N CYS A 155 -14.46 5.32 15.06
CA CYS A 155 -14.34 6.62 14.39
C CYS A 155 -14.02 6.54 12.89
N LEU A 156 -13.63 5.37 12.37
CA LEU A 156 -13.26 5.19 10.96
C LEU A 156 -14.45 4.78 10.07
N TYR A 157 -15.65 4.61 10.64
CA TYR A 157 -16.80 4.05 9.91
C TYR A 157 -17.76 5.10 9.34
N ASN A 158 -17.57 6.38 9.68
CA ASN A 158 -18.32 7.47 9.07
C ASN A 158 -17.68 7.93 7.76
N TYR A 159 -18.48 8.65 6.98
CA TYR A 159 -17.97 9.36 5.81
C TYR A 159 -17.24 10.64 6.22
N PRO A 160 -16.21 11.06 5.46
CA PRO A 160 -15.56 12.34 5.70
C PRO A 160 -16.55 13.49 5.48
N HIS A 161 -16.42 14.55 6.28
CA HIS A 161 -17.25 15.75 6.15
C HIS A 161 -16.99 16.51 4.83
N GLU A 162 -15.77 16.42 4.32
CA GLU A 162 -15.35 17.03 3.07
C GLU A 162 -15.05 15.95 2.02
N ASN A 163 -15.66 16.07 0.83
CA ASN A 163 -15.48 15.14 -0.28
C ASN A 163 -14.45 15.63 -1.31
N GLN A 164 -13.52 16.50 -0.91
CA GLN A 164 -12.49 16.98 -1.82
C GLN A 164 -11.44 15.88 -2.05
N LEU A 165 -11.54 15.23 -3.20
CA LEU A 165 -10.51 14.30 -3.65
C LEU A 165 -9.24 15.09 -3.97
N LEU A 166 -8.11 14.63 -3.42
CA LEU A 166 -6.80 15.14 -3.78
C LEU A 166 -6.48 14.78 -5.24
N ALA A 167 -5.76 15.67 -5.92
CA ALA A 167 -5.27 15.42 -7.27
C ALA A 167 -4.38 14.17 -7.27
N ARG A 168 -4.64 13.24 -8.19
CA ARG A 168 -3.85 12.00 -8.34
C ARG A 168 -2.65 12.27 -9.24
N VAL A 169 -1.72 13.09 -8.75
CA VAL A 169 -0.45 13.37 -9.42
C VAL A 169 0.64 12.52 -8.78
N LEU A 170 1.40 11.80 -9.60
CA LEU A 170 2.51 10.98 -9.13
C LEU A 170 3.68 11.88 -8.72
N PRO A 171 4.21 11.80 -7.48
CA PRO A 171 5.16 12.80 -7.00
C PRO A 171 6.49 12.85 -7.77
N GLY A 172 6.90 11.72 -8.37
CA GLY A 172 8.09 11.66 -9.24
C GLY A 172 7.96 12.44 -10.55
N THR A 173 6.74 12.84 -10.94
CA THR A 173 6.52 13.75 -12.08
C THR A 173 6.77 15.22 -11.71
N MET A 174 6.75 15.53 -10.41
CA MET A 174 6.97 16.90 -9.89
C MET A 174 8.44 17.17 -9.55
N MET A 175 9.24 16.13 -9.35
CA MET A 175 10.62 16.23 -8.88
C MET A 175 11.48 15.13 -9.48
N SER A 176 12.54 15.54 -10.19
CA SER A 176 13.53 14.61 -10.74
C SER A 176 14.30 13.84 -9.65
N LEU A 177 14.93 12.72 -10.02
CA LEU A 177 15.77 11.92 -9.11
C LEU A 177 16.87 12.77 -8.43
N ASP A 178 17.49 13.68 -9.20
CA ASP A 178 18.54 14.57 -8.68
C ASP A 178 17.98 15.62 -7.72
N GLU A 179 16.73 16.07 -7.91
CA GLU A 179 16.07 16.99 -6.97
C GLU A 179 15.66 16.28 -5.68
N GLN A 180 15.16 15.05 -5.76
CA GLN A 180 14.87 14.21 -4.60
C GLN A 180 16.14 14.05 -3.74
N CYS A 181 17.27 13.66 -4.36
CA CYS A 181 18.55 13.57 -3.66
C CYS A 181 19.07 14.91 -3.14
N ARG A 182 18.82 16.03 -3.85
CA ARG A 182 19.20 17.36 -3.38
C ARG A 182 18.43 17.76 -2.12
N ARG A 183 17.16 17.36 -2.00
CA ARG A 183 16.37 17.59 -0.78
C ARG A 183 16.85 16.71 0.38
N ASP A 184 17.13 15.43 0.12
CA ASP A 184 17.53 14.47 1.14
C ASP A 184 18.98 14.67 1.64
N ARG A 185 19.93 14.94 0.74
CA ARG A 185 21.37 14.99 1.06
C ARG A 185 22.14 16.16 0.47
N GLY A 186 21.50 17.03 -0.31
CA GLY A 186 22.19 18.12 -1.01
C GLY A 186 23.04 17.66 -2.21
N THR A 187 22.81 16.44 -2.70
CA THR A 187 23.61 15.77 -3.73
C THR A 187 22.74 15.23 -4.86
N THR A 188 23.34 14.56 -5.85
CA THR A 188 22.65 14.01 -7.02
C THR A 188 22.42 12.50 -6.91
N SER A 189 21.55 11.99 -7.77
CA SER A 189 21.33 10.56 -7.91
C SER A 189 22.55 9.88 -8.53
N CYS A 190 22.92 8.71 -8.03
CA CYS A 190 23.99 7.89 -8.58
C CYS A 190 23.55 7.06 -9.79
N PHE A 191 22.27 6.69 -9.86
CA PHE A 191 21.71 5.83 -10.90
C PHE A 191 20.43 6.43 -11.49
N LYS A 192 20.12 6.09 -12.75
CA LYS A 192 18.91 6.56 -13.45
C LYS A 192 18.23 5.42 -14.23
N ASP A 193 18.40 4.21 -13.72
CA ASP A 193 17.85 2.97 -14.28
C ASP A 193 16.84 2.32 -13.32
N SER A 194 16.34 1.13 -13.64
CA SER A 194 15.31 0.43 -12.89
C SER A 194 15.56 0.27 -11.38
N ARG A 195 16.82 0.35 -10.92
CA ARG A 195 17.17 0.25 -9.49
C ARG A 195 16.52 1.34 -8.65
N VAL A 196 16.35 2.54 -9.23
CA VAL A 196 15.83 3.72 -8.50
C VAL A 196 14.42 3.51 -7.98
N CYS A 197 13.63 2.64 -8.62
CA CYS A 197 12.24 2.41 -8.26
C CYS A 197 12.08 1.72 -6.90
N ALA A 198 13.01 0.84 -6.52
CA ALA A 198 13.03 0.24 -5.19
C ALA A 198 14.02 0.93 -4.24
N GLN A 199 15.11 1.49 -4.79
CA GLN A 199 16.21 2.07 -4.03
C GLN A 199 16.82 3.27 -4.76
N LEU A 200 16.50 4.48 -4.31
CA LEU A 200 17.15 5.69 -4.79
C LEU A 200 18.47 5.89 -4.06
N PHE A 201 19.58 5.70 -4.78
CA PHE A 201 20.92 5.95 -4.26
C PHE A 201 21.34 7.39 -4.53
N CYS A 202 21.52 8.15 -3.45
CA CYS A 202 22.05 9.51 -3.51
C CYS A 202 23.53 9.48 -3.14
N TYR A 203 24.35 10.27 -3.84
CA TYR A 203 25.74 10.45 -3.45
C TYR A 203 25.81 11.08 -2.06
N ASP A 204 26.74 10.68 -1.21
CA ASP A 204 26.97 11.32 0.08
C ASP A 204 28.40 11.84 0.09
N SER A 205 28.55 13.17 0.06
CA SER A 205 29.87 13.81 0.04
C SER A 205 30.67 13.57 1.31
N SER A 206 30.01 13.24 2.43
CA SER A 206 30.69 13.00 3.70
C SER A 206 31.36 11.62 3.74
N SER A 207 30.72 10.60 3.17
CA SER A 207 31.27 9.24 3.08
C SER A 207 31.99 8.95 1.76
N GLY A 208 31.70 9.70 0.70
CA GLY A 208 32.21 9.47 -0.65
C GLY A 208 31.50 8.34 -1.40
N TYR A 209 30.43 7.77 -0.83
CA TYR A 209 29.70 6.62 -1.39
C TYR A 209 28.27 6.97 -1.78
N CYS A 210 27.67 6.12 -2.61
CA CYS A 210 26.24 6.16 -2.93
C CYS A 210 25.46 5.41 -1.85
N VAL A 211 24.54 6.11 -1.18
CA VAL A 211 23.71 5.54 -0.10
C VAL A 211 22.24 5.60 -0.49
N SER A 212 21.52 4.50 -0.22
CA SER A 212 20.08 4.42 -0.44
C SER A 212 19.36 4.49 0.90
N TYR A 213 18.40 5.40 1.01
CA TYR A 213 17.54 5.52 2.19
C TYR A 213 16.11 5.04 1.90
N ARG A 214 15.58 5.37 0.72
CA ARG A 214 14.19 5.14 0.29
C ARG A 214 14.13 4.95 -1.24
N PRO A 215 13.04 4.39 -1.78
CA PRO A 215 12.83 4.37 -3.23
C PRO A 215 12.64 5.78 -3.80
N ALA A 216 12.83 5.93 -5.11
CA ALA A 216 12.38 7.12 -5.82
C ALA A 216 10.86 7.25 -5.74
N ALA A 217 10.36 8.49 -5.76
CA ALA A 217 8.93 8.74 -5.78
C ALA A 217 8.25 8.08 -7.00
N GLU A 218 7.04 7.53 -6.80
CA GLU A 218 6.23 6.96 -7.88
C GLU A 218 6.08 7.97 -9.03
N GLY A 219 6.20 7.49 -10.28
CA GLY A 219 6.24 8.30 -11.50
C GLY A 219 7.62 8.85 -11.87
N SER A 220 8.67 8.61 -11.06
CA SER A 220 10.03 9.02 -11.42
C SER A 220 10.52 8.27 -12.66
N PRO A 221 11.27 8.92 -13.58
CA PRO A 221 11.83 8.25 -14.74
C PRO A 221 12.93 7.27 -14.32
N CYS A 222 12.96 6.08 -14.93
CA CYS A 222 13.88 5.00 -14.59
C CYS A 222 14.62 4.41 -15.81
N GLY A 223 14.75 5.20 -16.87
CA GLY A 223 15.42 4.83 -18.13
C GLY A 223 14.43 4.46 -19.24
N ASP A 224 14.87 4.54 -20.49
CA ASP A 224 14.12 4.06 -21.68
C ASP A 224 12.66 4.56 -21.82
N GLY A 225 12.38 5.78 -21.35
CA GLY A 225 11.02 6.34 -21.36
C GLY A 225 10.05 5.66 -20.38
N GLN A 226 10.56 4.84 -19.45
CA GLN A 226 9.82 4.13 -18.42
C GLN A 226 9.76 4.92 -17.11
N THR A 227 8.76 4.63 -16.29
CA THR A 227 8.54 5.28 -14.98
C THR A 227 8.41 4.26 -13.86
N CYS A 228 8.72 4.70 -12.63
CA CYS A 228 8.62 3.87 -11.44
C CYS A 228 7.17 3.71 -10.99
N LYS A 229 6.73 2.46 -10.85
CA LYS A 229 5.44 2.10 -10.27
C LYS A 229 5.55 0.85 -9.40
N ASN A 230 5.12 0.94 -8.15
CA ASN A 230 5.16 -0.12 -7.14
C ASN A 230 6.54 -0.82 -7.06
N GLY A 231 7.61 -0.02 -7.04
CA GLY A 231 8.98 -0.54 -6.96
C GLY A 231 9.54 -1.14 -8.25
N ARG A 232 8.83 -1.02 -9.38
CA ARG A 232 9.26 -1.55 -10.69
C ARG A 232 9.35 -0.44 -11.73
N CYS A 233 10.28 -0.59 -12.66
CA CYS A 233 10.38 0.27 -13.83
C CYS A 233 9.49 -0.29 -14.94
N ILE A 234 8.48 0.47 -15.35
CA ILE A 234 7.48 0.03 -16.32
C ILE A 234 7.33 1.05 -17.44
N ALA A 235 7.10 0.59 -18.66
CA ALA A 235 6.66 1.48 -19.73
C ALA A 235 5.25 2.00 -19.40
N GLU A 236 5.01 3.29 -19.60
CA GLU A 236 3.65 3.82 -19.58
C GLU A 236 2.90 3.24 -20.78
N ILE A 237 2.14 2.17 -20.55
CA ILE A 237 1.16 1.69 -21.52
C ILE A 237 -0.07 2.59 -21.39
N GLU A 238 0.08 3.87 -21.72
CA GLU A 238 -1.08 4.71 -22.03
C GLU A 238 -1.32 4.62 -23.54
N ASN A 239 -2.35 3.87 -23.93
CA ASN A 239 -3.01 3.93 -25.24
C ASN A 239 -2.26 3.40 -26.47
N ILE A 240 -1.64 2.22 -26.41
CA ILE A 240 -1.62 1.40 -27.63
C ILE A 240 -3.03 0.82 -27.76
N ILE A 241 -3.91 1.53 -28.49
CA ILE A 241 -5.04 0.85 -29.14
C ILE A 241 -4.37 -0.27 -29.95
N PRO A 242 -4.67 -1.56 -29.71
CA PRO A 242 -4.17 -2.61 -30.58
C PRO A 242 -4.67 -2.26 -31.97
N ASP A 243 -3.74 -1.95 -32.88
CA ASP A 243 -4.08 -1.68 -34.26
C ASP A 243 -4.59 -2.97 -34.89
N TYR A 244 -5.90 -3.19 -34.81
CA TYR A 244 -6.59 -4.31 -35.43
C TYR A 244 -6.71 -4.14 -36.95
N THR A 245 -6.12 -3.10 -37.57
CA THR A 245 -6.17 -2.92 -39.04
C THR A 245 -5.46 -4.02 -39.83
N HIS A 246 -4.73 -4.92 -39.16
CA HIS A 246 -4.07 -6.07 -39.78
C HIS A 246 -4.81 -7.41 -39.63
N VAL A 247 -5.99 -7.48 -39.00
CA VAL A 247 -6.78 -8.72 -38.96
C VAL A 247 -7.80 -8.72 -40.11
N THR A 248 -7.36 -9.14 -41.29
CA THR A 248 -8.29 -9.57 -42.36
C THR A 248 -9.03 -10.82 -41.90
N ALA A 249 -10.30 -10.66 -41.53
CA ALA A 249 -11.20 -11.77 -41.27
C ALA A 249 -11.57 -12.47 -42.60
N SER A 250 -10.93 -13.60 -42.88
CA SER A 250 -11.31 -14.49 -43.98
C SER A 250 -12.61 -15.21 -43.63
N PHE A 251 -13.76 -14.59 -43.89
CA PHE A 251 -15.04 -15.28 -43.86
C PHE A 251 -15.17 -16.16 -45.11
N ALA A 252 -14.84 -17.45 -44.98
CA ALA A 252 -15.26 -18.46 -45.95
C ALA A 252 -16.73 -18.79 -45.71
N THR A 253 -17.61 -18.23 -46.55
CA THR A 253 -18.98 -18.70 -46.71
C THR A 253 -18.96 -20.00 -47.49
N GLU A 254 -19.40 -21.11 -46.90
CA GLU A 254 -19.85 -22.26 -47.71
C GLU A 254 -21.22 -22.76 -47.30
N THR A 255 -22.04 -22.85 -48.33
CA THR A 255 -23.48 -22.97 -48.37
C THR A 255 -24.00 -24.35 -47.98
N ARG A 256 -25.07 -24.31 -47.20
CA ARG A 256 -26.07 -25.35 -46.93
C ARG A 256 -26.37 -26.27 -48.13
N ARG A 257 -26.21 -27.60 -47.97
CA ARG A 257 -27.03 -28.61 -48.68
C ARG A 257 -27.38 -29.79 -47.78
N ARG A 258 -28.64 -30.20 -47.94
CA ARG A 258 -29.49 -31.12 -47.17
C ARG A 258 -29.33 -32.55 -47.70
N SER A 259 -29.33 -33.58 -46.84
CA SER A 259 -30.20 -34.77 -46.92
C SER A 259 -29.82 -35.84 -45.89
N ASP A 260 -30.85 -36.47 -45.35
CA ASP A 260 -30.88 -37.50 -44.31
C ASP A 260 -30.11 -38.79 -44.63
N THR A 261 -29.57 -39.44 -43.60
CA THR A 261 -29.70 -40.90 -43.41
C THR A 261 -29.35 -41.34 -41.99
N VAL A 262 -30.30 -42.04 -41.37
CA VAL A 262 -30.18 -42.75 -40.08
C VAL A 262 -29.57 -44.13 -40.33
N LYS A 263 -28.66 -44.61 -39.46
CA LYS A 263 -28.63 -45.99 -38.91
C LYS A 263 -27.55 -46.20 -37.84
N GLU A 264 -27.96 -46.89 -36.78
CA GLU A 264 -27.23 -47.33 -35.59
C GLU A 264 -26.09 -48.32 -35.87
N VAL A 265 -25.14 -48.48 -34.92
CA VAL A 265 -24.95 -49.71 -34.11
C VAL A 265 -23.81 -49.52 -33.07
N THR A 266 -24.08 -50.02 -31.86
CA THR A 266 -23.36 -50.12 -30.58
C THR A 266 -22.15 -51.10 -30.59
N PHE A 267 -21.11 -51.02 -29.73
CA PHE A 267 -21.00 -51.52 -28.33
C PHE A 267 -19.59 -51.12 -27.76
N SER A 268 -19.45 -50.41 -26.63
CA SER A 268 -19.24 -50.87 -25.22
C SER A 268 -17.79 -50.66 -24.67
N PRO A 269 -17.59 -50.60 -23.32
CA PRO A 269 -16.91 -49.49 -22.65
C PRO A 269 -15.56 -49.83 -22.00
N MET A 270 -14.76 -48.81 -21.66
CA MET A 270 -13.74 -48.95 -20.61
C MET A 270 -13.49 -47.67 -19.80
N ALA A 271 -13.70 -47.81 -18.49
CA ALA A 271 -13.04 -47.19 -17.35
C ALA A 271 -13.01 -45.65 -17.18
N THR A 272 -13.89 -45.21 -16.29
CA THR A 272 -13.84 -44.01 -15.45
C THR A 272 -12.49 -43.74 -14.79
N THR A 273 -12.01 -42.49 -14.93
CA THR A 273 -11.25 -41.80 -13.87
C THR A 273 -11.82 -40.39 -13.69
N SER A 274 -12.21 -40.10 -12.45
CA SER A 274 -12.92 -38.92 -11.99
C SER A 274 -12.04 -37.67 -11.95
N ARG A 275 -12.49 -36.60 -12.61
CA ARG A 275 -12.00 -35.22 -12.44
C ARG A 275 -12.72 -34.59 -11.24
N PRO A 276 -12.05 -33.86 -10.33
CA PRO A 276 -12.74 -33.18 -9.25
C PRO A 276 -13.55 -32.00 -9.79
N SER A 277 -14.80 -31.95 -9.38
CA SER A 277 -15.82 -30.93 -9.59
C SER A 277 -15.28 -29.52 -9.35
N SER A 278 -15.47 -28.65 -10.35
CA SER A 278 -15.49 -27.20 -10.19
C SER A 278 -16.63 -26.83 -9.26
N LYS A 279 -16.31 -26.29 -8.08
CA LYS A 279 -17.33 -25.67 -7.22
C LYS A 279 -17.95 -24.49 -7.98
N GLU A 280 -19.20 -24.65 -8.37
CA GLU A 280 -20.11 -23.55 -8.73
C GLU A 280 -20.09 -22.51 -7.60
N CYS A 281 -19.85 -21.25 -7.95
CA CYS A 281 -20.01 -20.13 -7.03
C CYS A 281 -21.51 -19.92 -6.80
N THR A 282 -22.01 -20.31 -5.62
CA THR A 282 -23.36 -19.95 -5.16
C THR A 282 -23.35 -18.56 -4.52
N ASP A 283 -24.28 -17.71 -4.97
CA ASP A 283 -24.48 -16.35 -4.49
C ASP A 283 -25.08 -16.40 -3.07
N SER A 284 -24.32 -15.94 -2.07
CA SER A 284 -24.73 -15.93 -0.65
C SER A 284 -24.88 -14.51 -0.13
N THR A 285 -25.60 -13.65 -0.86
CA THR A 285 -26.14 -12.40 -0.30
C THR A 285 -27.35 -11.96 -1.13
N ASP A 286 -28.53 -12.49 -0.80
CA ASP A 286 -29.75 -11.74 -1.09
C ASP A 286 -29.68 -10.44 -0.28
N LEU A 287 -29.83 -9.28 -0.95
CA LEU A 287 -30.21 -7.95 -0.41
C LEU A 287 -29.16 -6.83 -0.28
N ILE A 288 -28.11 -6.73 -1.10
CA ILE A 288 -27.29 -5.49 -1.12
C ILE A 288 -27.66 -4.51 -2.27
N ALA A 289 -28.28 -4.96 -3.35
CA ALA A 289 -28.62 -4.06 -4.46
C ALA A 289 -29.86 -4.50 -5.24
N GLY A 290 -31.04 -4.40 -4.62
CA GLY A 290 -32.35 -4.47 -5.28
C GLY A 290 -32.42 -5.35 -6.54
N ARG A 291 -32.73 -6.63 -6.37
CA ARG A 291 -33.01 -7.63 -7.43
C ARG A 291 -31.87 -7.99 -8.41
N MET A 292 -30.66 -7.45 -8.26
CA MET A 292 -29.55 -7.84 -9.16
C MET A 292 -28.75 -9.01 -8.60
N SER A 293 -28.41 -9.98 -9.46
CA SER A 293 -27.42 -11.01 -9.13
C SER A 293 -26.02 -10.41 -9.04
N CYS A 294 -25.08 -11.10 -8.37
CA CYS A 294 -23.68 -10.65 -8.31
C CYS A 294 -23.06 -10.48 -9.70
N SER A 295 -23.42 -11.34 -10.66
CA SER A 295 -22.97 -11.22 -12.06
C SER A 295 -23.48 -9.94 -12.73
N ASP A 296 -24.75 -9.61 -12.53
CA ASP A 296 -25.35 -8.41 -13.11
C ASP A 296 -24.76 -7.14 -12.49
N PHE A 297 -24.53 -7.16 -11.17
CA PHE A 297 -23.88 -6.05 -10.47
C PHE A 297 -22.46 -5.81 -11.01
N LEU A 298 -21.66 -6.86 -11.17
CA LEU A 298 -20.30 -6.74 -11.69
C LEU A 298 -20.29 -6.30 -13.17
N ARG A 299 -21.23 -6.76 -13.99
CA ARG A 299 -21.35 -6.27 -15.38
C ARG A 299 -21.71 -4.79 -15.44
N GLN A 300 -22.62 -4.33 -14.59
CA GLN A 300 -23.12 -2.96 -14.65
C GLN A 300 -22.22 -1.95 -13.94
N PHE A 301 -21.60 -2.34 -12.83
CA PHE A 301 -20.82 -1.44 -11.97
C PHE A 301 -19.34 -1.82 -11.85
N GLY A 302 -18.93 -3.01 -12.31
CA GLY A 302 -17.54 -3.49 -12.19
C GLY A 302 -16.53 -2.52 -12.81
N ASN A 303 -16.82 -1.97 -14.00
CA ASN A 303 -15.97 -0.98 -14.66
C ASN A 303 -15.79 0.33 -13.86
N ARG A 304 -16.68 0.62 -12.92
CA ARG A 304 -16.62 1.82 -12.07
C ARG A 304 -15.69 1.65 -10.87
N TYR A 305 -15.44 0.41 -10.45
CA TYR A 305 -14.66 0.08 -9.25
C TYR A 305 -13.34 -0.64 -9.55
N CYS A 306 -13.26 -1.34 -10.68
CA CYS A 306 -12.10 -2.11 -11.08
C CYS A 306 -11.81 -1.83 -12.56
N SER A 307 -10.70 -1.15 -12.85
CA SER A 307 -10.21 -0.92 -14.21
C SER A 307 -9.56 -2.19 -14.81
N HIS A 308 -10.24 -3.33 -14.73
CA HIS A 308 -9.81 -4.58 -15.36
C HIS A 308 -11.01 -5.32 -15.93
N GLU A 309 -10.94 -5.61 -17.24
CA GLU A 309 -11.86 -6.52 -17.91
C GLU A 309 -11.67 -7.93 -17.33
N TYR A 310 -12.68 -8.39 -16.58
CA TYR A 310 -12.89 -9.80 -16.32
C TYR A 310 -14.10 -10.24 -17.15
N ILE A 311 -13.83 -10.74 -18.36
CA ILE A 311 -14.47 -11.89 -19.03
C ILE A 311 -13.49 -12.35 -20.10
#